data_AF-A0A3C0S018-F1
#
_entry.id   AF-A0A3C0S018-F1
#
_cell.length_a   1.000
_cell.length_b   1.000
_cell.length_c   1.000
_cell.angle_alpha   90.00
_cell.angle_beta   90.00
_cell.angle_gamma   90.00
#
_symmetry.space_group_name_H-M   'P 1'
#
loop_
_entity.id
_entity.type
_entity.pdbx_description
1 polymer ?
#
loop_
_entity_poly.entity_id
_entity_poly.type
_entity_poly.pdbx_seq_one_letter_code
_entity_poly.pdbx_strand_id
1 'polypeptide(L)'
;MGNLKRRFFKKIDQINQWRMKKVSNRNFIIILAFLVGIVGGIMASVLKRLTHFIATTIQDDIDWKVKYSVYLIFPLIGILLSVFFVRKFLKG
;
A
#
# COMPACT_ATOMS: atom_id res chain seq x y z
N MET A 1 22.29 -10.27 -17.47
CA MET A 1 21.41 -9.44 -16.59
C MET A 1 22.10 -8.19 -15.96
N GLY A 2 23.35 -7.84 -16.26
CA GLY A 2 24.05 -6.72 -15.59
C GLY A 2 23.84 -5.31 -16.19
N ASN A 3 23.50 -5.23 -17.49
CA ASN A 3 23.45 -3.96 -18.22
C ASN A 3 22.20 -3.11 -17.93
N LEU A 4 21.07 -3.74 -17.61
CA LEU A 4 19.82 -3.04 -17.30
C LEU A 4 19.90 -2.31 -15.96
N LYS A 5 20.38 -3.01 -14.91
CA LYS A 5 20.63 -2.42 -13.59
C LYS A 5 21.53 -1.19 -13.71
N ARG A 6 22.62 -1.30 -14.45
CA ARG A 6 23.64 -0.25 -14.61
C ARG A 6 23.09 0.99 -15.32
N ARG A 7 22.24 0.84 -16.33
CA ARG A 7 21.54 1.95 -17.00
C ARG A 7 20.52 2.64 -16.08
N PHE A 8 19.80 1.85 -15.27
CA PHE A 8 18.81 2.37 -14.33
C PHE A 8 19.47 3.23 -13.24
N PHE A 9 20.55 2.72 -12.63
CA PHE A 9 21.32 3.49 -11.64
C PHE A 9 21.92 4.77 -12.22
N LYS A 10 22.44 4.74 -13.46
CA LYS A 10 22.92 5.96 -14.13
C LYS A 10 21.83 7.02 -14.32
N LYS A 11 20.62 6.62 -14.71
CA LYS A 11 19.49 7.55 -14.85
C LYS A 11 19.09 8.17 -13.51
N ILE A 12 19.02 7.35 -12.45
CA ILE A 12 18.70 7.83 -11.10
C ILE A 12 19.76 8.84 -10.65
N ASP A 13 21.05 8.54 -10.86
CA ASP A 13 22.14 9.43 -10.48
C ASP A 13 22.10 10.75 -11.26
N GLN A 14 21.79 10.72 -12.56
CA GLN A 14 21.60 11.92 -13.37
C GLN A 14 20.45 12.81 -12.84
N ILE A 15 19.32 12.20 -12.46
CA ILE A 15 18.18 12.92 -11.88
C ILE A 15 18.56 13.50 -10.50
N ASN A 16 19.31 12.73 -9.70
CA ASN A 16 19.79 13.14 -8.38
C ASN A 16 20.69 14.38 -8.48
N GLN A 17 21.65 14.35 -9.41
CA GLN A 17 22.57 15.46 -9.71
C GLN A 17 21.82 16.70 -10.22
N TRP A 18 20.85 16.52 -11.12
CA TRP A 18 20.00 17.63 -11.60
C TRP A 18 19.17 18.24 -10.47
N ARG A 19 18.56 17.41 -9.62
CA ARG A 19 17.79 17.86 -8.45
C ARG A 19 18.65 18.67 -7.50
N MET A 20 19.86 18.20 -7.15
CA MET A 20 20.77 18.90 -6.25
C MET A 20 21.18 20.29 -6.76
N LYS A 21 21.25 20.48 -8.09
CA LYS A 21 21.61 21.76 -8.70
C LYS A 21 20.43 22.73 -8.82
N LYS A 22 19.19 22.22 -8.94
CA LYS A 22 18.01 23.04 -9.27
C LYS A 22 17.05 23.24 -8.08
N VAL A 23 17.09 22.36 -7.07
CA VAL A 23 16.11 22.32 -5.97
C VAL A 23 16.83 22.18 -4.63
N SER A 24 16.56 23.11 -3.70
CA SER A 24 17.02 22.99 -2.31
C SER A 24 16.40 21.75 -1.65
N ASN A 25 17.18 21.04 -0.83
CA ASN A 25 16.74 19.81 -0.14
C ASN A 25 15.40 20.00 0.61
N ARG A 26 15.19 21.18 1.20
CA ARG A 26 13.94 21.48 1.94
C ARG A 26 12.72 21.47 1.02
N ASN A 27 12.80 22.12 -0.14
CA ASN A 27 11.68 22.19 -1.09
C ASN A 27 11.41 20.83 -1.72
N PHE A 28 12.46 20.03 -1.96
CA PHE A 28 12.29 18.67 -2.47
C PHE A 28 11.52 17.77 -1.48
N ILE A 29 11.88 17.80 -0.20
CA ILE A 29 11.17 17.02 0.83
C ILE A 29 9.72 17.47 0.95
N ILE A 30 9.44 18.78 0.88
CA ILE A 30 8.07 19.31 0.92
C ILE A 30 7.23 18.78 -0.26
N ILE A 31 7.76 18.81 -1.48
CA ILE A 31 7.08 18.28 -2.67
C ILE A 31 6.83 16.78 -2.54
N LEU A 32 7.83 16.01 -2.08
CA LEU A 32 7.67 14.58 -1.84
C LEU A 32 6.62 14.28 -0.77
N ALA A 33 6.63 15.00 0.34
CA ALA A 33 5.66 14.84 1.42
C ALA A 33 4.23 15.11 0.92
N PHE A 34 4.06 16.15 0.10
CA PHE A 34 2.78 16.46 -0.53
C PHE A 34 2.31 15.33 -1.46
N LEU A 35 3.18 14.82 -2.33
CA LEU A 35 2.84 13.73 -3.25
C LEU A 35 2.52 12.42 -2.51
N VAL A 36 3.34 12.05 -1.52
CA VAL A 36 3.11 10.87 -0.69
C VAL A 36 1.81 11.02 0.10
N GLY A 37 1.51 12.22 0.59
CA GLY A 37 0.24 12.54 1.26
C GLY A 37 -0.98 12.33 0.36
N ILE A 38 -0.93 12.80 -0.90
CA ILE A 38 -2.00 12.57 -1.88
C ILE A 38 -2.18 11.08 -2.15
N VAL A 39 -1.10 10.37 -2.46
CA VAL A 39 -1.15 8.94 -2.77
C VAL A 39 -1.65 8.16 -1.56
N GLY A 40 -1.13 8.45 -0.37
CA GLY A 40 -1.58 7.84 0.88
C GLY A 40 -3.05 8.09 1.17
N GLY A 41 -3.54 9.32 0.95
CA GLY A 41 -4.95 9.67 1.11
C GLY A 41 -5.86 8.92 0.14
N ILE A 42 -5.46 8.81 -1.13
CA ILE A 42 -6.20 8.02 -2.14
C ILE A 42 -6.23 6.55 -1.72
N MET A 43 -5.09 5.96 -1.38
CA MET A 43 -4.99 4.56 -0.95
C MET A 43 -5.85 4.29 0.29
N ALA A 44 -5.84 5.20 1.27
CA ALA A 44 -6.67 5.09 2.46
C ALA A 44 -8.18 5.14 2.14
N SER A 45 -8.59 6.04 1.24
CA SER A 45 -9.98 6.15 0.79
C SER A 45 -10.44 4.89 0.05
N VAL A 46 -9.59 4.35 -0.83
CA VAL A 46 -9.84 3.09 -1.54
C VAL A 46 -9.96 1.94 -0.55
N LEU A 47 -9.02 1.81 0.39
CA LEU A 47 -9.06 0.76 1.42
C LEU A 47 -10.34 0.86 2.26
N LYS A 48 -10.73 2.05 2.70
CA LYS A 48 -11.98 2.27 3.46
C LYS A 48 -13.21 1.86 2.67
N ARG A 49 -13.26 2.18 1.37
CA ARG A 49 -14.38 1.81 0.52
C ARG A 49 -14.45 0.30 0.31
N LEU A 50 -13.30 -0.35 0.14
CA LEU A 50 -13.22 -1.80 -0.01
C LEU A 50 -13.67 -2.52 1.27
N THR A 51 -13.22 -2.08 2.44
CA THR A 51 -13.64 -2.70 3.71
C THR A 51 -15.13 -2.53 3.96
N HIS A 52 -15.69 -1.35 3.67
CA HIS A 52 -17.14 -1.13 3.77
C HIS A 52 -17.91 -1.99 2.77
N PHE A 53 -17.44 -2.08 1.52
CA PHE A 53 -18.05 -2.92 0.49
C PHE A 53 -18.10 -4.38 0.93
N ILE A 54 -16.97 -4.93 1.38
CA ILE A 54 -16.89 -6.31 1.89
C ILE A 54 -17.83 -6.49 3.10
N ALA A 55 -17.85 -5.53 4.02
CA ALA A 55 -18.69 -5.59 5.20
C ALA A 55 -20.19 -5.61 4.86
N THR A 56 -20.67 -4.71 4.00
CA THR A 56 -22.10 -4.65 3.63
C THR A 56 -22.51 -5.86 2.80
N THR A 57 -21.72 -6.25 1.80
CA THR A 57 -22.03 -7.41 0.95
C THR A 57 -22.14 -8.71 1.75
N ILE A 58 -21.38 -8.84 2.84
CA ILE A 58 -21.41 -10.05 3.67
C ILE A 58 -22.45 -9.92 4.80
N GLN A 59 -22.63 -8.74 5.40
CA GLN A 59 -23.48 -8.61 6.59
C GLN A 59 -24.97 -8.47 6.29
N ASP A 60 -25.33 -7.93 5.13
CA ASP A 60 -26.74 -7.65 4.79
C ASP A 60 -27.51 -8.92 4.40
N ASP A 61 -26.82 -9.96 3.90
CA ASP A 61 -27.41 -11.21 3.41
C ASP A 61 -27.31 -12.39 4.42
N ILE A 62 -26.73 -12.19 5.61
CA ILE A 62 -26.47 -13.28 6.56
C ILE A 62 -27.47 -13.29 7.72
N ASP A 63 -28.14 -14.44 7.86
CA ASP A 63 -29.06 -14.74 8.95
C ASP A 63 -28.40 -14.58 10.33
N TRP A 64 -29.14 -14.00 11.28
CA TRP A 64 -28.65 -13.57 12.60
C TRP A 64 -27.94 -14.67 13.41
N LYS A 65 -28.32 -15.95 13.22
CA LYS A 65 -27.67 -17.10 13.88
C LYS A 65 -26.27 -17.39 13.35
N VAL A 66 -26.01 -17.14 12.06
CA VAL A 66 -24.72 -17.43 11.41
C VAL A 66 -23.74 -16.26 11.56
N LYS A 67 -24.28 -15.05 11.83
CA LYS A 67 -23.52 -13.80 11.97
C LYS A 67 -22.37 -13.88 12.99
N TYR A 68 -22.60 -14.52 14.14
CA TYR A 68 -21.56 -14.65 15.19
C TYR A 68 -20.36 -15.48 14.75
N SER A 69 -20.59 -16.61 14.10
CA SER A 69 -19.50 -17.47 13.60
C SER A 69 -18.70 -16.78 12.49
N VAL A 70 -19.40 -16.06 11.62
CA VAL A 70 -18.81 -15.28 10.51
C VAL A 70 -17.88 -14.19 11.05
N TYR A 71 -18.31 -13.40 12.04
CA TYR A 71 -17.47 -12.37 12.66
C TYR A 71 -16.19 -12.91 13.31
N LEU A 72 -16.15 -14.19 13.69
CA LEU A 72 -14.95 -14.83 14.24
C LEU A 72 -14.01 -15.35 13.14
N ILE A 73 -14.58 -16.02 12.12
CA ILE A 73 -13.82 -16.71 11.08
C ILE A 73 -13.17 -15.71 10.12
N PHE A 74 -13.86 -14.65 9.72
CA PHE A 74 -13.32 -13.67 8.76
C PHE A 74 -12.04 -12.98 9.25
N PRO A 75 -11.95 -12.46 10.49
CA PRO A 75 -10.70 -11.95 11.04
C PRO A 75 -9.58 -13.00 11.10
N LEU A 76 -9.91 -14.25 11.47
CA LEU A 76 -8.92 -15.33 11.53
C LEU A 76 -8.32 -15.61 10.14
N ILE A 77 -9.16 -15.72 9.11
CA ILE A 77 -8.70 -15.86 7.72
C ILE A 77 -7.86 -14.65 7.30
N GLY A 78 -8.29 -13.43 7.64
CA GLY A 78 -7.56 -12.21 7.34
C GLY A 78 -6.14 -12.19 7.93
N ILE A 79 -5.99 -12.61 9.19
CA ILE A 79 -4.69 -12.73 9.86
C ILE A 79 -3.83 -13.80 9.17
N LEU A 80 -4.39 -14.98 8.90
CA LEU A 80 -3.67 -16.07 8.24
C LEU A 80 -3.17 -15.66 6.85
N LEU A 81 -4.01 -15.01 6.05
CA LEU A 81 -3.64 -14.47 4.74
C LEU A 81 -2.56 -13.39 4.87
N SER A 82 -2.66 -12.51 5.86
CA SER A 82 -1.66 -11.46 6.11
C SER A 82 -0.30 -12.06 6.43
N VAL A 83 -0.25 -13.06 7.32
CA VAL A 83 0.98 -13.76 7.68
C VAL A 83 1.57 -14.51 6.49
N PHE A 84 0.74 -15.21 5.72
CA PHE A 84 1.17 -15.92 4.52
C PHE A 84 1.75 -14.96 3.47
N PHE A 85 1.06 -13.84 3.22
CA PHE A 85 1.52 -12.82 2.28
C PHE A 85 2.86 -12.24 2.70
N VAL A 86 3.00 -11.85 3.97
CA VAL A 86 4.27 -11.32 4.50
C VAL A 86 5.36 -12.37 4.33
N ARG A 87 5.19 -13.59 4.81
CA ARG A 87 6.23 -14.63 4.74
C ARG A 87 6.64 -14.99 3.31
N LYS A 88 5.71 -14.98 2.35
CA LYS A 88 5.97 -15.43 0.97
C LYS A 88 6.52 -14.33 0.07
N PHE A 89 6.00 -13.10 0.20
CA PHE A 89 6.29 -12.01 -0.72
C PHE A 89 7.21 -10.95 -0.11
N LEU A 90 7.08 -10.69 1.19
CA LEU A 90 7.98 -9.79 1.90
C LEU A 90 9.12 -10.63 2.49
N LYS A 91 10.26 -10.62 1.81
CA LYS A 91 11.51 -11.05 2.44
C LYS A 91 11.89 -9.97 3.46
N GLY A 92 11.44 -10.16 4.71
CA GLY A 92 12.06 -9.50 5.86
C GLY A 92 13.54 -9.87 5.94
#